data_AF-A0A2E6UYC6-F1
#
_entry.id   AF-A0A2E6UYC6-F1
#
_cell.length_a   1.000
_cell.length_b   1.000
_cell.length_c   1.000
_cell.angle_alpha   90.00
_cell.angle_beta   90.00
_cell.angle_gamma   90.00
#
_symmetry.space_group_name_H-M   'P 1'
#
loop_
_entity.id
_entity.type
_entity.pdbx_description
1 polymer ?
#
loop_
_entity_poly.entity_id
_entity_poly.type
_entity_poly.pdbx_seq_one_letter_code
_entity_poly.pdbx_strand_id
1 'polypeptide(L)'
;MYESIKVLEKIQHKLSVSMIMTPRIALKTCRKNDSVKSIIEANNHNFTWIPVVGDSGHISHIFDTGSIKEELPDAEIADFCLPINENFIIGGDASIYEFIETAEEQKFKLVVSGSEVSGLVTISDLQQLPVRVAIFSLITNLELLLADIITKFCPKDCDWEEKLSANRRVKLQEAVQKSEQSDLSVSKIVLTQFADKTTLATKLDLIDIPNKKLRKLFRNINKLRDEIAHASNFAEDELKATELCGTVKSIFEIKRKLRYIQT
;
A
#
# COMPACT_ATOMS: atom_id res chain seq x y z
N MET A 1 -14.30 19.21 2.86
CA MET A 1 -13.04 18.43 2.78
C MET A 1 -12.79 17.62 4.05
N TYR A 2 -12.75 18.24 5.22
CA TYR A 2 -12.48 17.55 6.50
C TYR A 2 -13.37 16.31 6.76
N GLU A 3 -14.70 16.41 6.60
CA GLU A 3 -15.59 15.24 6.77
C GLU A 3 -15.31 14.12 5.76
N SER A 4 -15.03 14.46 4.50
CA SER A 4 -14.66 13.49 3.46
C SER A 4 -13.36 12.76 3.81
N ILE A 5 -12.38 13.46 4.41
CA ILE A 5 -11.12 12.87 4.88
C ILE A 5 -11.42 11.81 5.97
N LYS A 6 -12.24 12.14 6.96
CA LYS A 6 -12.62 11.19 8.04
C LYS A 6 -13.36 9.97 7.51
N VAL A 7 -14.31 10.17 6.58
CA VAL A 7 -15.05 9.06 5.96
C VAL A 7 -14.08 8.15 5.19
N LEU A 8 -13.15 8.73 4.44
CA LEU A 8 -12.19 7.96 3.66
C LEU A 8 -11.24 7.16 4.57
N GLU A 9 -10.78 7.74 5.69
CA GLU A 9 -9.99 7.01 6.70
C GLU A 9 -10.76 5.82 7.29
N LYS A 10 -12.07 5.97 7.56
CA LYS A 10 -12.91 4.84 8.01
C LYS A 10 -13.00 3.73 6.96
N ILE A 11 -13.14 4.09 5.69
CA ILE A 11 -13.17 3.12 4.58
C ILE A 11 -11.82 2.41 4.45
N GLN A 12 -10.71 3.14 4.58
CA GLN A 12 -9.35 2.59 4.54
C GLN A 12 -9.14 1.49 5.57
N HIS A 13 -9.66 1.65 6.79
CA HIS A 13 -9.60 0.62 7.83
C HIS A 13 -10.48 -0.62 7.58
N LYS A 14 -11.38 -0.57 6.59
CA LYS A 14 -12.20 -1.74 6.21
C LYS A 14 -11.58 -2.57 5.09
N LEU A 15 -10.53 -2.07 4.45
CA LEU A 15 -9.75 -2.82 3.47
C LEU A 15 -8.74 -3.67 4.23
N SER A 16 -9.12 -4.91 4.55
CA SER A 16 -8.39 -5.80 5.43
C SER A 16 -7.56 -6.83 4.68
N VAL A 17 -6.57 -7.40 5.37
CA VAL A 17 -5.68 -8.44 4.84
C VAL A 17 -6.46 -9.70 4.45
N SER A 18 -7.58 -10.02 5.11
CA SER A 18 -8.45 -11.14 4.71
C SER A 18 -9.00 -11.02 3.28
N MET A 19 -9.00 -9.83 2.68
CA MET A 19 -9.44 -9.61 1.30
C MET A 19 -8.40 -10.01 0.26
N ILE A 20 -7.14 -10.17 0.66
CA ILE A 20 -6.01 -10.41 -0.25
C ILE A 20 -5.26 -11.71 0.03
N MET A 21 -5.51 -12.35 1.16
CA MET A 21 -4.84 -13.60 1.52
C MET A 21 -5.26 -14.76 0.62
N THR A 22 -4.37 -15.74 0.48
CA THR A 22 -4.77 -17.09 0.08
C THR A 22 -5.47 -17.76 1.27
N PRO A 23 -6.75 -18.15 1.15
CA PRO A 23 -7.50 -18.74 2.27
C PRO A 23 -6.97 -20.14 2.60
N ARG A 24 -7.11 -20.57 3.86
CA ARG A 24 -6.57 -21.84 4.35
C ARG A 24 -6.95 -23.06 3.50
N ILE A 25 -8.19 -23.10 3.01
CA ILE A 25 -8.68 -24.19 2.16
C ILE A 25 -7.95 -24.30 0.82
N ALA A 26 -7.34 -23.21 0.36
CA ALA A 26 -6.58 -23.13 -0.87
C ALA A 26 -5.06 -23.17 -0.64
N LEU A 27 -4.60 -23.26 0.62
CA LEU A 27 -3.18 -23.37 0.91
C LEU A 27 -2.67 -24.74 0.52
N LYS A 28 -1.60 -24.75 -0.26
CA LYS A 28 -0.75 -25.93 -0.38
C LYS A 28 0.05 -26.07 0.90
N THR A 29 0.02 -27.26 1.52
CA THR A 29 0.74 -27.55 2.77
C THR A 29 1.62 -28.78 2.61
N CYS A 30 2.63 -28.93 3.46
CA CYS A 30 3.43 -30.15 3.59
C CYS A 30 3.59 -30.57 5.06
N ARG A 31 4.18 -31.73 5.30
CA ARG A 31 4.55 -32.27 6.60
C ARG A 31 6.07 -32.33 6.74
N LYS A 32 6.55 -32.42 7.98
CA LYS A 32 8.01 -32.47 8.27
C LYS A 32 8.72 -33.65 7.62
N ASN A 33 8.05 -34.80 7.52
CA ASN A 33 8.57 -36.03 6.93
C ASN A 33 8.35 -36.13 5.42
N ASP A 34 7.77 -35.12 4.78
CA ASP A 34 7.67 -35.10 3.32
C ASP A 34 9.07 -34.89 2.71
N SER A 35 9.33 -35.49 1.55
CA SER A 35 10.57 -35.26 0.79
C SER A 35 10.56 -33.88 0.17
N VAL A 36 11.65 -33.12 0.32
CA VAL A 36 11.82 -31.79 -0.29
C VAL A 36 11.58 -31.85 -1.81
N LYS A 37 12.19 -32.82 -2.49
CA LYS A 37 12.05 -33.04 -3.93
C LYS A 37 10.58 -33.18 -4.34
N SER A 38 9.83 -34.03 -3.64
CA SER A 38 8.42 -34.27 -3.95
C SER A 38 7.55 -33.01 -3.81
N ILE A 39 7.81 -32.18 -2.79
CA ILE A 39 7.04 -30.95 -2.54
C ILE A 39 7.32 -29.90 -3.60
N ILE A 40 8.60 -29.74 -3.99
CA ILE A 40 9.03 -28.80 -5.03
C ILE A 40 8.50 -29.23 -6.40
N GLU A 41 8.64 -30.50 -6.77
CA GLU A 41 8.12 -31.02 -8.05
C GLU A 41 6.60 -30.86 -8.16
N ALA A 42 5.86 -31.02 -7.05
CA ALA A 42 4.43 -30.77 -7.02
C ALA A 42 4.06 -29.28 -7.00
N ASN A 43 5.01 -28.34 -6.89
CA ASN A 43 4.76 -26.90 -6.70
C ASN A 43 4.48 -26.17 -8.02
N ASN A 44 3.46 -26.62 -8.75
CA ASN A 44 3.13 -26.13 -10.09
C ASN A 44 2.79 -24.63 -10.18
N HIS A 45 2.45 -24.01 -9.05
CA HIS A 45 2.13 -22.58 -8.94
C HIS A 45 3.28 -21.74 -8.40
N ASN A 46 4.48 -22.32 -8.24
CA ASN A 46 5.68 -21.65 -7.74
C ASN A 46 5.46 -20.89 -6.42
N PHE A 47 4.70 -21.48 -5.48
CA PHE A 47 4.52 -20.88 -4.16
C PHE A 47 5.86 -20.82 -3.43
N THR A 48 6.29 -19.62 -3.05
CA THR A 48 7.53 -19.41 -2.30
C THR A 48 7.42 -19.92 -0.85
N TRP A 49 6.25 -19.75 -0.24
CA TRP A 49 6.02 -20.03 1.18
C TRP A 49 4.97 -21.13 1.33
N ILE A 50 5.36 -22.28 1.88
CA ILE A 50 4.50 -23.45 2.07
C ILE A 50 4.35 -23.73 3.57
N PRO A 51 3.14 -23.60 4.15
CA PRO A 51 2.91 -23.97 5.55
C PRO A 51 3.16 -25.46 5.82
N VAL A 52 3.87 -25.74 6.91
CA VAL A 52 4.14 -27.10 7.39
C VAL A 52 3.16 -27.43 8.51
N VAL A 53 2.35 -28.46 8.29
CA VAL A 53 1.30 -28.92 9.21
C VAL A 53 1.72 -30.17 9.96
N GLY A 54 1.38 -30.23 11.26
CA GLY A 54 1.48 -31.46 12.06
C GLY A 54 0.25 -32.36 11.89
N ASP A 55 0.25 -33.51 12.57
CA ASP A 55 -0.86 -34.47 12.51
C ASP A 55 -2.20 -33.93 13.02
N SER A 56 -2.17 -32.95 13.92
CA SER A 56 -3.34 -32.21 14.41
C SER A 56 -3.88 -31.17 13.41
N GLY A 57 -3.21 -30.98 12.26
CA GLY A 57 -3.56 -29.97 11.27
C GLY A 57 -3.12 -28.54 11.63
N HIS A 58 -2.46 -28.35 12.78
CA HIS A 58 -1.90 -27.06 13.17
C HIS A 58 -0.65 -26.72 12.34
N ILE A 59 -0.60 -25.48 11.86
CA ILE A 59 0.56 -24.92 11.17
C ILE A 59 1.57 -24.50 12.25
N SER A 60 2.79 -25.03 12.18
CA SER A 60 3.84 -24.78 13.18
C SER A 60 5.16 -24.28 12.59
N HIS A 61 5.40 -24.60 11.32
CA HIS A 61 6.59 -24.16 10.59
C HIS A 61 6.18 -23.65 9.21
N ILE A 62 7.10 -22.94 8.55
CA ILE A 62 6.99 -22.53 7.15
C ILE A 62 8.18 -23.14 6.38
N PHE A 63 7.95 -23.56 5.15
CA PHE A 63 8.98 -23.97 4.23
C PHE A 63 9.15 -22.90 3.15
N ASP A 64 10.37 -22.38 3.01
CA ASP A 64 10.75 -21.43 1.95
C ASP A 64 11.31 -22.19 0.76
N THR A 65 10.53 -22.32 -0.31
CA THR A 65 10.99 -23.01 -1.52
C THR A 65 12.08 -22.23 -2.25
N GLY A 66 12.16 -20.90 -2.05
CA GLY A 66 13.19 -20.05 -2.65
C GLY A 66 14.58 -20.23 -2.01
N SER A 67 14.64 -20.86 -0.84
CA SER A 67 15.90 -21.21 -0.18
C SER A 67 16.60 -22.42 -0.81
N ILE A 68 15.88 -23.22 -1.60
CA ILE A 68 16.40 -24.43 -2.22
C ILE A 68 17.12 -24.07 -3.52
N LYS A 69 18.36 -24.53 -3.65
CA LYS A 69 19.21 -24.32 -4.83
C LYS A 69 18.86 -25.29 -5.96
N GLU A 70 19.48 -25.11 -7.13
CA GLU A 70 19.20 -25.89 -8.35
C GLU A 70 19.29 -27.41 -8.16
N GLU A 71 20.20 -27.90 -7.30
CA GLU A 71 20.23 -29.32 -6.92
C GLU A 71 19.21 -29.60 -5.82
N LEU A 72 18.17 -30.39 -6.16
CA LEU A 72 17.14 -30.81 -5.22
C LEU A 72 17.75 -31.76 -4.18
N PRO A 73 17.74 -31.40 -2.88
CA PRO A 73 18.33 -32.25 -1.86
C PRO A 73 17.48 -33.51 -1.67
N ASP A 74 18.15 -34.64 -1.49
CA ASP A 74 17.52 -35.87 -1.00
C ASP A 74 17.43 -35.78 0.54
N ALA A 75 16.46 -34.98 0.99
CA ALA A 75 16.24 -34.66 2.40
C ALA A 75 14.75 -34.45 2.70
N GLU A 76 14.42 -34.40 3.99
CA GLU A 76 13.07 -34.15 4.47
C GLU A 76 12.82 -32.65 4.71
N ILE A 77 11.56 -32.24 4.66
CA ILE A 77 11.15 -30.85 4.96
C ILE A 77 11.60 -30.41 6.36
N ALA A 78 11.73 -31.33 7.31
CA ALA A 78 12.21 -31.08 8.66
C ALA A 78 13.52 -30.28 8.71
N ASP A 79 14.43 -30.51 7.76
CA ASP A 79 15.75 -29.90 7.70
C ASP A 79 15.75 -28.48 7.11
N PHE A 80 14.65 -28.07 6.46
CA PHE A 80 14.54 -26.81 5.71
C PHE A 80 13.38 -25.91 6.17
N CYS A 81 12.64 -26.33 7.20
CA CYS A 81 11.50 -25.57 7.71
C CYS A 81 11.90 -24.62 8.85
N LEU A 82 11.32 -23.43 8.86
CA LEU A 82 11.53 -22.40 9.88
C LEU A 82 10.36 -22.39 10.87
N PRO A 83 10.61 -22.30 12.18
CA PRO A 83 9.55 -22.19 13.16
C PRO A 83 8.80 -20.86 13.01
N ILE A 84 7.49 -20.91 13.20
CA ILE A 84 6.66 -19.70 13.21
C ILE A 84 6.75 -19.00 14.57
N ASN A 85 6.85 -17.68 14.54
CA ASN A 85 6.80 -16.78 15.68
C ASN A 85 5.79 -15.65 15.41
N GLU A 86 5.59 -14.80 16.40
CA GLU A 86 4.63 -13.69 16.38
C GLU A 86 4.83 -12.69 15.22
N ASN A 87 6.05 -12.55 14.69
CA ASN A 87 6.32 -11.61 13.59
C ASN A 87 5.68 -12.07 12.27
N PHE A 88 5.42 -13.37 12.12
CA PHE A 88 4.75 -13.95 10.97
C PHE A 88 3.22 -13.95 11.10
N ILE A 89 2.65 -13.33 12.12
CA ILE A 89 1.20 -13.34 12.36
C ILE A 89 0.60 -11.96 12.08
N ILE A 90 -0.60 -11.95 11.49
CA ILE A 90 -1.43 -10.76 11.32
C ILE A 90 -2.90 -11.11 11.50
N GLY A 91 -3.67 -10.22 12.12
CA GLY A 91 -5.12 -10.39 12.24
C GLY A 91 -5.81 -10.31 10.87
N GLY A 92 -6.87 -11.09 10.65
CA GLY A 92 -7.64 -11.04 9.41
C GLY A 92 -8.33 -9.70 9.15
N ASP A 93 -8.67 -8.97 10.21
CA ASP A 93 -9.26 -7.64 10.18
C ASP A 93 -8.23 -6.51 10.14
N ALA A 94 -6.94 -6.81 10.30
CA ALA A 94 -5.85 -5.86 10.16
C ALA A 94 -5.92 -5.19 8.78
N SER A 95 -5.60 -3.91 8.71
CA SER A 95 -5.65 -3.18 7.44
C SER A 95 -4.57 -3.68 6.47
N ILE A 96 -4.84 -3.62 5.16
CA ILE A 96 -3.85 -3.93 4.13
C ILE A 96 -2.56 -3.09 4.33
N TYR A 97 -2.68 -1.87 4.84
CA TYR A 97 -1.52 -1.01 5.11
C TYR A 97 -0.59 -1.57 6.19
N GLU A 98 -1.12 -2.22 7.22
CA GLU A 98 -0.30 -2.85 8.27
C GLU A 98 0.55 -3.99 7.70
N PHE A 99 0.02 -4.73 6.72
CA PHE A 99 0.84 -5.69 5.98
C PHE A 99 1.91 -4.98 5.14
N ILE A 100 1.53 -3.98 4.35
CA ILE A 100 2.47 -3.21 3.49
C ILE A 100 3.63 -2.60 4.30
N GLU A 101 3.37 -2.13 5.53
CA GLU A 101 4.40 -1.54 6.39
C GLU A 101 5.53 -2.52 6.73
N THR A 102 5.22 -3.83 6.77
CA THR A 102 6.16 -4.89 7.16
C THR A 102 6.57 -5.79 6.00
N ALA A 103 5.89 -5.74 4.85
CA ALA A 103 6.06 -6.67 3.73
C ALA A 103 7.46 -6.66 3.09
N GLU A 104 8.20 -5.57 3.22
CA GLU A 104 9.60 -5.46 2.74
C GLU A 104 10.56 -6.37 3.55
N GLU A 105 10.36 -6.43 4.87
CA GLU A 105 11.20 -7.22 5.78
C GLU A 105 10.61 -8.62 6.01
N GLN A 106 9.28 -8.71 6.03
CA GLN A 106 8.49 -9.92 6.27
C GLN A 106 7.62 -10.19 5.04
N LYS A 107 8.20 -10.89 4.06
CA LYS A 107 7.57 -11.15 2.74
C LYS A 107 6.28 -11.97 2.79
N PHE A 108 5.93 -12.53 3.95
CA PHE A 108 4.66 -13.22 4.17
C PHE A 108 4.19 -13.05 5.61
N LYS A 109 2.89 -13.22 5.83
CA LYS A 109 2.28 -13.41 7.15
C LYS A 109 1.15 -14.43 7.10
N LEU A 110 1.03 -15.23 8.14
CA LEU A 110 -0.13 -16.05 8.43
C LEU A 110 -1.24 -15.18 8.99
N VAL A 111 -2.39 -15.25 8.34
CA VAL A 111 -3.57 -14.49 8.70
C VAL A 111 -4.36 -15.30 9.70
N VAL A 112 -4.67 -14.71 10.86
CA VAL A 112 -5.40 -15.36 11.95
C VAL A 112 -6.78 -14.73 12.11
N SER A 113 -7.80 -15.57 12.25
CA SER A 113 -9.17 -15.16 12.57
C SER A 113 -9.68 -16.03 13.71
N GLY A 114 -9.99 -15.43 14.86
CA GLY A 114 -10.30 -16.19 16.07
C GLY A 114 -9.06 -16.93 16.59
N SER A 115 -9.18 -18.24 16.81
CA SER A 115 -8.10 -19.09 17.35
C SER A 115 -7.32 -19.85 16.27
N GLU A 116 -7.56 -19.57 14.99
CA GLU A 116 -6.99 -20.36 13.89
C GLU A 116 -6.35 -19.49 12.82
N VAL A 117 -5.33 -20.05 12.17
CA VAL A 117 -4.83 -19.52 10.89
C VAL A 117 -5.94 -19.69 9.86
N SER A 118 -6.42 -18.57 9.32
CA SER A 118 -7.45 -18.50 8.28
C SER A 118 -6.86 -18.40 6.87
N GLY A 119 -5.57 -18.07 6.74
CA GLY A 119 -4.90 -17.98 5.44
C GLY A 119 -3.44 -17.55 5.52
N LEU A 120 -2.85 -17.27 4.36
CA LEU A 120 -1.50 -16.76 4.18
C LEU A 120 -1.57 -15.56 3.24
N VAL A 121 -0.97 -14.44 3.63
CA VAL A 121 -0.74 -13.30 2.75
C VAL A 121 0.75 -13.21 2.44
N THR A 122 1.10 -12.89 1.20
CA THR A 122 2.49 -12.72 0.77
C THR A 122 2.68 -11.40 0.03
N ILE A 123 3.94 -11.02 -0.19
CA ILE A 123 4.28 -9.80 -0.93
C ILE A 123 3.72 -9.80 -2.37
N SER A 124 3.50 -10.97 -2.99
CA SER A 124 2.87 -11.04 -4.33
C SER A 124 1.39 -10.66 -4.31
N ASP A 125 0.72 -10.77 -3.16
CA ASP A 125 -0.67 -10.36 -3.01
C ASP A 125 -0.84 -8.83 -3.08
N LEU A 126 0.26 -8.07 -3.02
CA LEU A 126 0.24 -6.63 -3.20
C LEU A 126 -0.25 -6.20 -4.60
N GLN A 127 -0.16 -7.08 -5.61
CA GLN A 127 -0.67 -6.81 -6.96
C GLN A 127 -2.20 -6.94 -7.07
N GLN A 128 -2.88 -7.46 -6.03
CA GLN A 128 -4.31 -7.72 -6.08
C GLN A 128 -5.18 -6.44 -6.09
N LEU A 129 -6.38 -6.55 -6.64
CA LEU A 129 -7.32 -5.44 -6.79
C LEU A 129 -7.67 -4.72 -5.47
N PRO A 130 -7.89 -5.39 -4.32
CA PRO A 130 -8.16 -4.69 -3.07
C PRO A 130 -7.00 -3.77 -2.63
N VAL A 131 -5.75 -4.16 -2.91
CA VAL A 131 -4.55 -3.33 -2.63
C VAL A 131 -4.55 -2.09 -3.51
N ARG A 132 -4.88 -2.25 -4.80
CA ARG A 132 -5.04 -1.12 -5.73
C ARG A 132 -6.06 -0.10 -5.21
N VAL A 133 -7.21 -0.57 -4.73
CA VAL A 133 -8.26 0.28 -4.13
C VAL A 133 -7.76 0.97 -2.86
N ALA A 134 -7.04 0.24 -2.00
CA ALA A 134 -6.45 0.79 -0.79
C ALA A 134 -5.45 1.91 -1.12
N ILE A 135 -4.53 1.70 -2.05
CA ILE A 135 -3.52 2.72 -2.36
C ILE A 135 -4.15 3.92 -3.08
N PHE A 136 -5.11 3.70 -3.99
CA PHE A 136 -5.86 4.79 -4.61
C PHE A 136 -6.53 5.67 -3.54
N SER A 137 -7.25 5.04 -2.60
CA SER A 137 -7.87 5.72 -1.47
C SER A 137 -6.86 6.49 -0.62
N LEU A 138 -5.68 5.92 -0.35
CA LEU A 138 -4.62 6.56 0.43
C LEU A 138 -4.09 7.82 -0.27
N ILE A 139 -3.86 7.76 -1.59
CA ILE A 139 -3.40 8.90 -2.39
C ILE A 139 -4.49 9.98 -2.48
N THR A 140 -5.74 9.60 -2.71
CA THR A 140 -6.88 10.54 -2.70
C THR A 140 -7.01 11.23 -1.34
N ASN A 141 -6.82 10.51 -0.24
CA ASN A 141 -6.85 11.09 1.09
C ASN A 141 -5.72 12.11 1.29
N LEU A 142 -4.50 11.79 0.85
CA LEU A 142 -3.40 12.75 0.86
C LEU A 142 -3.73 13.99 0.02
N GLU A 143 -4.35 13.82 -1.15
CA GLU A 143 -4.75 14.92 -2.02
C GLU A 143 -5.75 15.86 -1.35
N LEU A 144 -6.77 15.29 -0.68
CA LEU A 144 -7.76 16.05 0.08
C LEU A 144 -7.13 16.78 1.28
N LEU A 145 -6.18 16.13 1.98
CA LEU A 145 -5.45 16.74 3.09
C LEU A 145 -4.60 17.93 2.63
N LEU A 146 -3.89 17.80 1.51
CA LEU A 146 -3.11 18.90 0.93
C LEU A 146 -4.01 20.07 0.57
N ALA A 147 -5.15 19.81 -0.10
CA ALA A 147 -6.11 20.85 -0.47
C ALA A 147 -6.70 21.56 0.77
N ASP A 148 -7.05 20.81 1.81
CA ASP A 148 -7.56 21.36 3.08
C ASP A 148 -6.53 22.28 3.75
N ILE A 149 -5.28 21.84 3.85
CA ILE A 149 -4.22 22.60 4.51
C ILE A 149 -3.81 23.84 3.71
N ILE A 150 -3.69 23.73 2.38
CA ILE A 150 -3.43 24.90 1.52
C ILE A 150 -4.53 25.95 1.71
N THR A 151 -5.80 25.52 1.75
CA THR A 151 -6.93 26.45 1.96
C THR A 151 -6.87 27.14 3.32
N LYS A 152 -6.47 26.42 4.38
CA LYS A 152 -6.35 26.98 5.73
C LYS A 152 -5.14 27.90 5.89
N PHE A 153 -4.02 27.53 5.29
CA PHE A 153 -2.78 28.32 5.34
C PHE A 153 -2.87 29.60 4.51
N CYS A 154 -3.68 29.58 3.46
CA CYS A 154 -3.92 30.72 2.58
C CYS A 154 -5.41 31.15 2.58
N PRO A 155 -5.88 31.84 3.64
CA PRO A 155 -7.18 32.50 3.63
C PRO A 155 -7.27 33.56 2.53
N LYS A 156 -8.49 34.07 2.29
CA LYS A 156 -9.00 34.91 1.16
C LYS A 156 -8.07 35.92 0.44
N ASP A 157 -6.89 36.23 0.95
CA ASP A 157 -5.92 37.20 0.40
C ASP A 157 -4.53 36.59 0.08
N CYS A 158 -4.29 35.30 0.33
CA CYS A 158 -3.08 34.61 -0.13
C CYS A 158 -3.30 34.09 -1.56
N ASP A 159 -2.58 34.69 -2.52
CA ASP A 159 -2.64 34.29 -3.92
C ASP A 159 -1.78 33.04 -4.17
N TRP A 160 -2.22 31.90 -3.62
CA TRP A 160 -1.56 30.62 -3.88
C TRP A 160 -1.61 30.29 -5.39
N GLU A 161 -2.55 30.84 -6.15
CA GLU A 161 -2.63 30.71 -7.61
C GLU A 161 -1.38 31.32 -8.28
N GLU A 162 -0.84 32.43 -7.75
CA GLU A 162 0.43 33.00 -8.22
C GLU A 162 1.63 32.07 -8.05
N LYS A 163 1.58 31.15 -7.08
CA LYS A 163 2.63 30.14 -6.90
C LYS A 163 2.57 29.04 -7.97
N LEU A 164 1.48 28.94 -8.74
CA LEU A 164 1.42 28.07 -9.93
C LEU A 164 2.11 28.71 -11.13
N SER A 165 2.57 27.88 -12.08
CA SER A 165 3.08 28.39 -13.36
C SER A 165 1.94 28.98 -14.19
N ALA A 166 2.26 29.88 -15.13
CA ALA A 166 1.27 30.53 -15.99
C ALA A 166 0.37 29.51 -16.71
N ASN A 167 0.94 28.45 -17.29
CA ASN A 167 0.19 27.38 -17.93
C ASN A 167 -0.77 26.66 -16.98
N ARG A 168 -0.37 26.42 -15.72
CA ARG A 168 -1.24 25.79 -14.71
C ARG A 168 -2.37 26.72 -14.26
N ARG A 169 -2.13 28.03 -14.17
CA ARG A 169 -3.18 29.02 -13.88
C ARG A 169 -4.24 29.08 -14.98
N VAL A 170 -3.82 29.05 -16.25
CA VAL A 170 -4.75 28.99 -17.40
C VAL A 170 -5.62 27.73 -17.32
N LYS A 171 -5.02 26.56 -17.08
CA LYS A 171 -5.79 25.31 -16.92
C LYS A 171 -6.76 25.34 -15.74
N LEU A 172 -6.39 26.00 -14.64
CA LEU A 172 -7.29 26.20 -13.50
C LEU A 172 -8.47 27.08 -13.90
N GLN A 173 -8.23 28.20 -14.60
CA GLN A 173 -9.29 29.09 -15.07
C GLN A 173 -10.26 28.36 -16.01
N GLU A 174 -9.75 27.55 -16.95
CA GLU A 174 -10.59 26.70 -17.82
C GLU A 174 -11.45 25.72 -17.01
N ALA A 175 -10.90 25.11 -15.96
CA ALA A 175 -11.64 24.19 -15.09
C ALA A 175 -12.72 24.91 -14.27
N VAL A 176 -12.42 26.11 -13.76
CA VAL A 176 -13.37 26.97 -13.05
C VAL A 176 -14.53 27.35 -13.96
N GLN A 177 -14.24 27.83 -15.17
CA GLN A 177 -15.28 28.22 -16.12
C GLN A 177 -16.20 27.06 -16.49
N LYS A 178 -15.65 25.84 -16.67
CA LYS A 178 -16.45 24.63 -16.91
C LYS A 178 -17.34 24.25 -15.72
N SER A 179 -16.83 24.42 -14.49
CA SER A 179 -17.58 24.17 -13.27
C SER A 179 -18.75 25.14 -13.12
N GLU A 180 -18.52 26.44 -13.38
CA GLU A 180 -19.53 27.49 -13.36
C GLU A 180 -20.61 27.27 -14.44
N GLN A 181 -20.22 26.84 -15.65
CA GLN A 181 -21.16 26.48 -16.71
C GLN A 181 -22.06 25.28 -16.35
N SER A 182 -21.62 24.45 -15.41
CA SER A 182 -22.35 23.26 -14.96
C SER A 182 -23.10 23.48 -13.64
N ASP A 183 -23.18 24.73 -13.16
CA ASP A 183 -23.74 25.11 -11.84
C ASP A 183 -23.15 24.32 -10.66
N LEU A 184 -21.91 23.83 -10.81
CA LEU A 184 -21.21 23.10 -9.75
C LEU A 184 -20.36 24.09 -8.93
N SER A 185 -20.78 24.35 -7.68
CA SER A 185 -20.00 25.14 -6.73
C SER A 185 -18.89 24.28 -6.11
N VAL A 186 -17.70 24.32 -6.71
CA VAL A 186 -16.51 23.59 -6.25
C VAL A 186 -15.39 24.58 -5.96
N SER A 187 -14.71 24.42 -4.82
CA SER A 187 -13.56 25.26 -4.48
C SER A 187 -12.44 25.12 -5.52
N LYS A 188 -11.81 26.24 -5.93
CA LYS A 188 -10.74 26.25 -6.93
C LYS A 188 -9.61 25.27 -6.63
N ILE A 189 -9.22 25.12 -5.36
CA ILE A 189 -8.14 24.19 -4.97
C ILE A 189 -8.49 22.73 -5.31
N VAL A 190 -9.78 22.37 -5.27
CA VAL A 190 -10.26 21.02 -5.60
C VAL A 190 -10.14 20.77 -7.11
N LEU A 191 -10.33 21.79 -7.94
CA LEU A 191 -10.20 21.74 -9.40
C LEU A 191 -8.75 21.63 -9.88
N THR A 192 -7.77 21.87 -9.00
CA THR A 192 -6.35 21.65 -9.32
C THR A 192 -6.02 20.17 -9.41
N GLN A 193 -4.88 19.83 -10.01
CA GLN A 193 -4.37 18.45 -10.03
C GLN A 193 -3.51 18.16 -8.79
N PHE A 194 -3.32 16.88 -8.46
CA PHE A 194 -2.40 16.46 -7.40
C PHE A 194 -0.99 17.08 -7.54
N ALA A 195 -0.46 17.16 -8.77
CA ALA A 195 0.85 17.77 -9.05
C ALA A 195 0.89 19.28 -8.70
N ASP A 196 -0.23 20.00 -8.83
CA ASP A 196 -0.32 21.39 -8.38
C ASP A 196 -0.25 21.46 -6.85
N LYS A 197 -1.04 20.62 -6.16
CA LYS A 197 -1.11 20.61 -4.70
C LYS A 197 0.23 20.25 -4.06
N THR A 198 0.98 19.30 -4.64
CA THR A 198 2.33 18.96 -4.17
C THR A 198 3.34 20.08 -4.42
N THR A 199 3.21 20.78 -5.55
CA THR A 199 4.01 21.99 -5.85
C THR A 199 3.72 23.10 -4.86
N LEU A 200 2.45 23.36 -4.57
CA LEU A 200 2.02 24.37 -3.60
C LEU A 200 2.51 24.03 -2.21
N ALA A 201 2.32 22.79 -1.74
CA ALA A 201 2.80 22.37 -0.43
C ALA A 201 4.31 22.52 -0.26
N THR A 202 5.09 22.30 -1.33
CA THR A 202 6.54 22.52 -1.32
C THR A 202 6.89 24.02 -1.32
N LYS A 203 6.19 24.85 -2.12
CA LYS A 203 6.48 26.29 -2.22
C LYS A 203 6.03 27.09 -1.00
N LEU A 204 4.99 26.61 -0.31
CA LEU A 204 4.45 27.19 0.90
C LEU A 204 5.11 26.63 2.17
N ASP A 205 6.09 25.73 2.03
CA ASP A 205 6.83 25.11 3.13
C ASP A 205 5.92 24.42 4.17
N LEU A 206 4.85 23.76 3.69
CA LEU A 206 3.81 23.16 4.54
C LEU A 206 4.23 21.83 5.17
N ILE A 207 5.41 21.31 4.86
CA ILE A 207 5.83 19.99 5.33
C ILE A 207 7.28 20.11 5.75
N ASP A 208 7.54 19.83 7.02
CA ASP A 208 8.88 19.77 7.62
C ASP A 208 9.68 18.55 7.09
N ILE A 209 10.01 18.61 5.80
CA ILE A 209 10.85 17.69 5.02
C ILE A 209 11.64 18.56 4.03
N PRO A 210 12.98 18.43 3.93
CA PRO A 210 13.78 19.21 3.00
C PRO A 210 13.23 19.17 1.57
N ASN A 211 13.06 20.33 0.93
CA ASN A 211 12.40 20.49 -0.36
C ASN A 211 12.88 19.51 -1.45
N LYS A 212 14.19 19.23 -1.52
CA LYS A 212 14.75 18.24 -2.47
C LYS A 212 14.24 16.82 -2.19
N LYS A 213 14.17 16.40 -0.92
CA LYS A 213 13.62 15.10 -0.50
C LYS A 213 12.12 15.08 -0.77
N LEU A 214 11.39 16.11 -0.36
CA LEU A 214 9.93 16.20 -0.52
C LEU A 214 9.49 16.09 -1.98
N ARG A 215 10.16 16.79 -2.90
CA ARG A 215 9.90 16.67 -4.35
C ARG A 215 10.13 15.26 -4.87
N LYS A 216 11.16 14.56 -4.38
CA LYS A 216 11.42 13.15 -4.75
C LYS A 216 10.27 12.25 -4.27
N LEU A 217 9.82 12.41 -3.03
CA LEU A 217 8.70 11.64 -2.48
C LEU A 217 7.42 11.88 -3.30
N PHE A 218 7.05 13.14 -3.57
CA PHE A 218 5.87 13.45 -4.36
C PHE A 218 5.92 12.93 -5.79
N ARG A 219 7.11 12.91 -6.42
CA ARG A 219 7.29 12.31 -7.73
C ARG A 219 7.03 10.80 -7.71
N ASN A 220 7.51 10.09 -6.70
CA ASN A 220 7.26 8.66 -6.53
C ASN A 220 5.76 8.38 -6.29
N ILE A 221 5.11 9.19 -5.45
CA ILE A 221 3.67 9.08 -5.20
C ILE A 221 2.87 9.34 -6.48
N ASN A 222 3.25 10.33 -7.29
CA ASN A 222 2.59 10.60 -8.57
C ASN A 222 2.77 9.44 -9.55
N LYS A 223 3.98 8.86 -9.65
CA LYS A 223 4.24 7.66 -10.46
C LYS A 223 3.31 6.51 -10.05
N LEU A 224 3.25 6.21 -8.76
CA LEU A 224 2.38 5.15 -8.22
C LEU A 224 0.89 5.44 -8.50
N ARG A 225 0.44 6.70 -8.38
CA ARG A 225 -0.92 7.10 -8.74
C ARG A 225 -1.24 6.77 -10.20
N ASP A 226 -0.32 7.10 -11.11
CA ASP A 226 -0.51 6.89 -12.54
C ASP A 226 -0.53 5.38 -12.88
N GLU A 227 0.37 4.58 -12.30
CA GLU A 227 0.40 3.12 -12.44
C GLU A 227 -0.91 2.47 -11.95
N ILE A 228 -1.41 2.93 -10.79
CA ILE A 228 -2.69 2.48 -10.23
C ILE A 228 -3.86 2.90 -11.11
N ALA A 229 -3.84 4.08 -11.73
CA ALA A 229 -4.93 4.52 -12.60
C ALA A 229 -5.02 3.68 -13.88
N HIS A 230 -3.88 3.32 -14.46
CA HIS A 230 -3.79 2.65 -15.76
C HIS A 230 -3.86 1.12 -15.71
N ALA A 231 -4.32 0.54 -14.60
CA ALA A 231 -4.39 -0.92 -14.39
C ALA A 231 -3.05 -1.62 -14.68
N SER A 232 -1.95 -0.93 -14.37
CA SER A 232 -0.62 -1.45 -14.60
C SER A 232 -0.24 -2.52 -13.57
N ASN A 233 0.82 -3.25 -13.89
CA ASN A 233 1.52 -4.16 -13.01
C ASN A 233 2.35 -3.38 -11.97
N PHE A 234 1.67 -2.81 -10.97
CA PHE A 234 2.23 -1.89 -9.96
C PHE A 234 3.01 -2.62 -8.84
N ALA A 235 2.91 -3.95 -8.77
CA ALA A 235 3.63 -4.82 -7.83
C ALA A 235 3.87 -6.22 -8.46
N GLU A 236 4.17 -6.30 -9.77
CA GLU A 236 4.36 -7.57 -10.47
C GLU A 236 5.59 -8.38 -10.04
N ASP A 237 6.58 -7.70 -9.50
CA ASP A 237 7.82 -8.29 -9.05
C ASP A 237 8.20 -7.75 -7.66
N GLU A 238 9.18 -8.40 -7.04
CA GLU A 238 9.64 -8.06 -5.70
C GLU A 238 10.17 -6.62 -5.60
N LEU A 239 10.83 -6.12 -6.66
CA LEU A 239 11.38 -4.77 -6.68
C LEU A 239 10.26 -3.73 -6.67
N LYS A 240 9.25 -3.89 -7.53
CA LYS A 240 8.08 -3.01 -7.58
C LYS A 240 7.24 -3.09 -6.33
N ALA A 241 7.04 -4.29 -5.78
CA ALA A 241 6.35 -4.46 -4.51
C ALA A 241 7.07 -3.73 -3.37
N THR A 242 8.41 -3.78 -3.34
CA THR A 242 9.24 -3.03 -2.38
C THR A 242 9.16 -1.51 -2.61
N GLU A 243 9.21 -1.04 -3.86
CA GLU A 243 9.02 0.38 -4.20
C GLU A 243 7.64 0.90 -3.73
N LEU A 244 6.61 0.08 -3.86
CA LEU A 244 5.27 0.36 -3.35
C LEU A 244 5.26 0.48 -1.84
N CYS A 245 5.85 -0.47 -1.11
CA CYS A 245 5.97 -0.41 0.35
C CYS A 245 6.65 0.89 0.80
N GLY A 246 7.79 1.25 0.20
CA GLY A 246 8.50 2.49 0.49
C GLY A 246 7.69 3.76 0.18
N THR A 247 6.90 3.73 -0.91
CA THR A 247 6.03 4.85 -1.28
C THR A 247 4.85 5.01 -0.32
N VAL A 248 4.23 3.91 0.11
CA VAL A 248 3.17 3.92 1.13
C VAL A 248 3.70 4.45 2.47
N LYS A 249 4.87 3.97 2.93
CA LYS A 249 5.57 4.51 4.12
C LYS A 249 5.78 6.03 4.00
N SER A 250 6.18 6.51 2.82
CA SER A 250 6.38 7.94 2.55
C SER A 250 5.08 8.75 2.62
N ILE A 251 3.95 8.21 2.15
CA ILE A 251 2.64 8.86 2.27
C ILE A 251 2.25 9.01 3.75
N PHE A 252 2.45 7.97 4.56
CA PHE A 252 2.18 8.05 6.00
C PHE A 252 3.09 9.05 6.72
N GLU A 253 4.38 9.12 6.37
CA GLU A 253 5.32 10.14 6.89
C GLU A 253 4.79 11.57 6.61
N ILE A 254 4.40 11.83 5.36
CA ILE A 254 3.86 13.12 4.93
C ILE A 254 2.53 13.42 5.65
N LYS A 255 1.59 12.48 5.67
CA LYS A 255 0.29 12.65 6.36
C LYS A 255 0.49 12.96 7.84
N ARG A 256 1.44 12.30 8.51
CA ARG A 256 1.77 12.55 9.92
C ARG A 256 2.27 13.99 10.10
N LYS A 257 3.19 14.46 9.27
CA LYS A 257 3.72 15.84 9.31
C LYS A 257 2.64 16.89 9.03
N LEU A 258 1.72 16.61 8.11
CA LEU A 258 0.59 17.50 7.78
C LEU A 258 -0.43 17.60 8.92
N ARG A 259 -0.70 16.52 9.66
CA ARG A 259 -1.65 16.53 10.78
C ARG A 259 -1.19 17.39 11.96
N TYR A 260 0.12 17.53 12.17
CA TYR A 260 0.67 18.44 13.20
C TYR A 260 0.37 19.92 12.93
N ILE A 261 -0.02 20.29 11.70
CA ILE A 261 -0.36 21.67 11.33
C ILE A 261 -1.85 21.97 11.57
N GLN A 262 -2.66 20.94 11.80
CA GLN A 262 -4.10 21.08 12.07
C GLN A 262 -4.43 21.25 13.56
N THR A 263 -3.48 20.98 14.45
CA THR A 263 -3.52 21.21 15.91
C THR A 263 -2.80 22.47 16.27
#